data_AF-A0A8X7VU26-F1
#
_entry.id   AF-A0A8X7VU26-F1
#
_cell.length_a   1.000
_cell.length_b   1.000
_cell.length_c   1.000
_cell.angle_alpha   90.00
_cell.angle_beta   90.00
_cell.angle_gamma   90.00
#
_symmetry.space_group_name_H-M   'P 1'
#
loop_
_entity.id
_entity.type
_entity.pdbx_description
1 polymer ?
#
loop_
_entity_poly.entity_id
_entity_poly.type
_entity_poly.pdbx_seq_one_letter_code
_entity_poly.pdbx_strand_id
1 'polypeptide(L)'
;MPFAFCTREKKWCEFAEPVDGESTKFLQEFAKKYNMVIVNPILERDMDHGEVLWNTAVIIGNNGNIIGKHQKNHIPRVGDFNESTYYMEGDPGHPVFETEFGKIAVNICYGRHRPLNWLAFGLNGAEIVFNPSATVGEPIWPVEARNAAIANSYFVGSINRAGTEVFPNPKCFHMAHSHQPHFFQPLLPGFQTGLNIPIAFFSRHIHGNTTGNRWTLRSDATDKTWEVLQEERRLTRGWKEFTEAHDLRVGDIVIFKLEGEMVFHVSPFGPSCCDIQYTSPNVPASAYSWDYNFRAEVTETNVEEDKLALPVDATCCKALNKQCKEATLVNIDGKP
;
A
#
# COMPACT_ATOMS: atom_id res chain seq x y z
N MET A 1 20.38 5.73 12.78
CA MET A 1 19.91 6.97 12.12
C MET A 1 18.46 7.30 12.51
N PRO A 2 18.13 8.56 12.84
CA PRO A 2 16.75 9.06 12.91
C PRO A 2 15.98 8.84 11.59
N PHE A 3 14.65 8.75 11.63
CA PHE A 3 13.80 8.66 10.44
C PHE A 3 13.55 10.06 9.88
N ALA A 4 14.60 10.67 9.33
CA ALA A 4 14.63 12.09 8.99
C ALA A 4 14.10 12.44 7.58
N PHE A 5 13.54 11.47 6.85
CA PHE A 5 13.12 11.67 5.46
C PHE A 5 11.97 12.68 5.30
N CYS A 6 11.26 12.99 6.39
CA CYS A 6 10.27 14.07 6.44
C CYS A 6 10.87 15.47 6.22
N THR A 7 12.16 15.68 6.49
CA THR A 7 12.77 17.01 6.33
C THR A 7 13.20 17.31 4.89
N ARG A 8 13.40 16.27 4.06
CA ARG A 8 13.93 16.37 2.68
C ARG A 8 15.31 17.06 2.58
N GLU A 9 16.04 17.18 3.69
CA GLU A 9 17.39 17.75 3.71
C GLU A 9 18.42 16.69 3.29
N LYS A 10 19.38 17.07 2.45
CA LYS A 10 20.42 16.15 1.95
C LYS A 10 21.51 15.80 2.98
N LYS A 11 21.66 16.59 4.05
CA LYS A 11 22.63 16.31 5.12
C LYS A 11 22.46 14.91 5.73
N TRP A 12 21.24 14.39 5.73
CA TRP A 12 20.94 13.05 6.25
C TRP A 12 21.55 11.92 5.40
N CYS A 13 21.96 12.20 4.17
CA CYS A 13 22.68 11.25 3.32
C CYS A 13 24.08 10.91 3.86
N GLU A 14 24.62 11.68 4.81
CA GLU A 14 25.90 11.37 5.49
C GLU A 14 25.82 10.11 6.37
N PHE A 15 24.61 9.72 6.78
CA PHE A 15 24.39 8.46 7.48
C PHE A 15 24.33 7.25 6.53
N ALA A 16 24.46 7.46 5.21
CA ALA A 16 24.51 6.36 4.26
C ALA A 16 25.88 5.69 4.32
N GLU A 17 25.88 4.36 4.42
CA GLU A 17 27.09 3.54 4.52
C GLU A 17 27.12 2.51 3.38
N PRO A 18 28.29 2.06 2.91
CA PRO A 18 28.35 0.88 2.05
C PRO A 18 27.83 -0.35 2.79
N VAL A 19 27.47 -1.41 2.07
CA VAL A 19 26.92 -2.63 2.70
C VAL A 19 27.87 -3.31 3.68
N ASP A 20 29.17 -3.13 3.50
CA ASP A 20 30.24 -3.55 4.41
C ASP A 20 30.77 -2.39 5.29
N GLY A 21 29.91 -1.40 5.53
CA GLY A 21 30.16 -0.23 6.37
C GLY A 21 30.31 -0.54 7.86
N GLU A 22 30.46 0.51 8.66
CA GLU A 22 30.73 0.43 10.10
C GLU A 22 29.60 -0.31 10.84
N SER A 23 28.35 -0.01 10.51
CA SER A 23 27.17 -0.64 11.09
C SER A 23 27.14 -2.15 10.82
N THR A 24 27.44 -2.58 9.59
CA THR A 24 27.50 -4.01 9.25
C THR A 24 28.67 -4.69 9.96
N LYS A 25 29.88 -4.11 9.92
CA LYS A 25 31.08 -4.66 10.60
C LYS A 25 30.87 -4.83 12.09
N PHE A 26 30.27 -3.83 12.74
CA PHE A 26 29.88 -3.91 14.13
C PHE A 26 28.97 -5.11 14.38
N LEU A 27 27.91 -5.29 13.58
CA LEU A 27 26.97 -6.39 13.76
C LEU A 27 27.54 -7.77 13.40
N GLN A 28 28.50 -7.87 12.47
CA GLN A 28 29.19 -9.12 12.13
C GLN A 28 29.89 -9.75 13.36
N GLU A 29 30.47 -8.93 14.23
CA GLU A 29 31.08 -9.41 15.47
C GLU A 29 30.06 -10.08 16.39
N PHE A 30 28.86 -9.50 16.51
CA PHE A 30 27.77 -10.03 17.33
C PHE A 30 27.15 -11.27 16.70
N ALA A 31 26.94 -11.28 15.39
CA ALA A 31 26.42 -12.42 14.64
C ALA A 31 27.28 -13.66 14.90
N LYS A 32 28.61 -13.51 14.77
CA LYS A 32 29.59 -14.57 15.04
C LYS A 32 29.64 -14.94 16.51
N LYS A 33 29.70 -13.96 17.41
CA LYS A 33 29.84 -14.19 18.86
C LYS A 33 28.66 -14.98 19.44
N TYR A 34 27.46 -14.71 18.96
CA TYR A 34 26.23 -15.30 19.49
C TYR A 34 25.59 -16.34 18.58
N ASN A 35 26.28 -16.74 17.50
CA ASN A 35 25.79 -17.71 16.51
C ASN A 35 24.37 -17.37 16.03
N MET A 36 24.16 -16.13 15.58
CA MET A 36 22.84 -15.64 15.15
C MET A 36 22.89 -14.99 13.78
N VAL A 37 21.81 -15.14 13.01
CA VAL A 37 21.60 -14.37 11.79
C VAL A 37 21.04 -12.99 12.15
N ILE A 38 21.56 -11.94 11.52
CA ILE A 38 21.12 -10.56 11.73
C ILE A 38 20.62 -9.98 10.41
N VAL A 39 19.38 -9.47 10.42
CA VAL A 39 18.82 -8.64 9.36
C VAL A 39 19.06 -7.18 9.73
N ASN A 40 19.85 -6.46 8.93
CA ASN A 40 20.30 -5.11 9.20
C ASN A 40 19.81 -4.11 8.13
N PRO A 41 18.65 -3.44 8.34
CA PRO A 41 18.17 -2.38 7.46
C PRO A 41 19.00 -1.10 7.62
N ILE A 42 19.60 -0.62 6.52
CA ILE A 42 20.45 0.57 6.46
C ILE A 42 20.03 1.47 5.28
N LEU A 43 20.53 2.71 5.32
CA LEU A 43 20.64 3.54 4.12
C LEU A 43 21.98 3.18 3.47
N GLU A 44 21.92 2.49 2.34
CA GLU A 44 23.09 2.08 1.59
C GLU A 44 23.60 3.24 0.72
N ARG A 45 24.93 3.40 0.67
CA ARG A 45 25.65 4.15 -0.36
C ARG A 45 26.37 3.15 -1.26
N ASP A 46 25.91 3.02 -2.50
CA ASP A 46 26.49 2.10 -3.47
C ASP A 46 27.72 2.72 -4.15
N MET A 47 28.90 2.37 -3.66
CA MET A 47 30.16 2.92 -4.16
C MET A 47 30.49 2.49 -5.60
N ASP A 48 29.95 1.35 -6.05
CA ASP A 48 30.22 0.79 -7.37
C ASP A 48 29.34 1.42 -8.46
N HIS A 49 28.15 1.92 -8.08
CA HIS A 49 27.17 2.53 -8.97
C HIS A 49 27.05 4.05 -8.78
N GLY A 50 28.18 4.74 -8.57
CA GLY A 50 28.22 6.20 -8.53
C GLY A 50 27.63 6.83 -7.26
N GLU A 51 27.80 6.15 -6.12
CA GLU A 51 27.30 6.57 -4.80
C GLU A 51 25.79 6.75 -4.72
N VAL A 52 25.04 6.02 -5.54
CA VAL A 52 23.58 6.00 -5.49
C VAL A 52 23.14 5.45 -4.13
N LEU A 53 22.11 6.08 -3.57
CA LEU A 53 21.57 5.70 -2.28
C LEU A 53 20.42 4.71 -2.44
N TRP A 54 20.35 3.74 -1.53
CA TRP A 54 19.30 2.73 -1.48
C TRP A 54 18.80 2.50 -0.07
N ASN A 55 17.55 2.07 0.07
CA ASN A 55 17.06 1.51 1.32
C ASN A 55 17.24 -0.01 1.28
N THR A 56 18.15 -0.52 2.10
CA THR A 56 18.72 -1.86 1.91
C THR A 56 18.70 -2.64 3.21
N ALA A 57 18.25 -3.89 3.15
CA ALA A 57 18.46 -4.86 4.22
C ALA A 57 19.69 -5.71 3.90
N VAL A 58 20.72 -5.61 4.73
CA VAL A 58 21.91 -6.49 4.68
C VAL A 58 21.65 -7.72 5.54
N ILE A 59 21.93 -8.91 5.01
CA ILE A 59 21.76 -10.18 5.71
C ILE A 59 23.11 -10.68 6.16
N ILE A 60 23.32 -10.72 7.47
CA ILE A 60 24.56 -11.17 8.10
C ILE A 60 24.33 -12.58 8.65
N GLY A 61 25.12 -13.54 8.18
CA GLY A 61 25.07 -14.92 8.61
C GLY A 61 25.65 -15.13 10.01
N ASN A 62 25.33 -16.28 10.61
CA ASN A 62 25.73 -16.65 11.97
C ASN A 62 27.24 -16.84 12.16
N ASN A 63 28.02 -16.98 11.09
CA ASN A 63 29.48 -17.00 11.16
C ASN A 63 30.11 -15.60 10.96
N GLY A 64 29.29 -14.57 10.76
CA GLY A 64 29.70 -13.19 10.51
C GLY A 64 29.86 -12.82 9.02
N ASN A 65 29.61 -13.71 8.06
CA ASN A 65 29.65 -13.37 6.63
C ASN A 65 28.43 -12.53 6.21
N ILE A 66 28.58 -11.70 5.17
CA ILE A 66 27.41 -11.12 4.49
C ILE A 66 26.87 -12.20 3.54
N ILE A 67 25.65 -12.67 3.79
CA ILE A 67 24.96 -13.64 2.92
C ILE A 67 24.45 -12.94 1.65
N GLY A 68 24.00 -11.69 1.79
CA GLY A 68 23.55 -10.87 0.67
C GLY A 68 22.85 -9.60 1.13
N LYS A 69 22.20 -8.93 0.20
CA LYS A 69 21.45 -7.69 0.42
C LYS A 69 20.14 -7.70 -0.37
N HIS A 70 19.13 -7.00 0.12
CA HIS A 70 17.89 -6.73 -0.60
C HIS A 70 17.54 -5.24 -0.53
N GLN A 71 17.29 -4.62 -1.67
CA GLN A 71 16.90 -3.22 -1.79
C GLN A 71 15.38 -3.08 -1.84
N LYS A 72 14.84 -1.99 -1.30
CA LYS A 72 13.40 -1.78 -1.17
C LYS A 72 12.71 -1.67 -2.54
N ASN A 73 11.85 -2.63 -2.86
CA ASN A 73 11.09 -2.68 -4.12
C ASN A 73 10.05 -1.56 -4.27
N HIS A 74 9.43 -1.11 -3.18
CA HIS A 74 8.31 -0.18 -3.23
C HIS A 74 8.58 1.06 -2.38
N ILE A 75 8.75 2.20 -3.02
CA ILE A 75 9.08 3.47 -2.37
C ILE A 75 7.83 4.31 -2.14
N PRO A 76 7.52 4.71 -0.89
CA PRO A 76 6.41 5.61 -0.63
C PRO A 76 6.69 7.01 -1.19
N ARG A 77 5.64 7.64 -1.70
CA ARG A 77 5.63 9.02 -2.20
C ARG A 77 4.52 9.84 -1.52
N VAL A 78 4.11 9.43 -0.32
CA VAL A 78 2.89 9.90 0.35
C VAL A 78 3.22 10.67 1.63
N GLY A 79 2.67 11.88 1.78
CA GLY A 79 2.76 12.69 2.99
C GLY A 79 4.19 12.99 3.43
N ASP A 80 4.50 12.72 4.71
CA ASP A 80 5.83 12.92 5.29
C ASP A 80 6.84 11.84 4.87
N PHE A 81 6.39 10.72 4.29
CA PHE A 81 7.22 9.64 3.78
C PHE A 81 7.74 9.93 2.37
N ASN A 82 8.53 11.00 2.24
CA ASN A 82 9.13 11.45 0.97
C ASN A 82 10.42 10.69 0.62
N GLU A 83 10.40 9.38 0.78
CA GLU A 83 11.56 8.51 0.61
C GLU A 83 12.14 8.60 -0.82
N SER A 84 11.31 8.82 -1.83
CA SER A 84 11.73 8.99 -3.23
C SER A 84 12.63 10.22 -3.49
N THR A 85 12.79 11.10 -2.50
CA THR A 85 13.78 12.20 -2.57
C THR A 85 15.20 11.70 -2.33
N TYR A 86 15.35 10.55 -1.67
CA TYR A 86 16.62 10.02 -1.19
C TYR A 86 17.11 8.83 -2.02
N TYR A 87 16.21 7.93 -2.41
CA TYR A 87 16.56 6.69 -3.10
C TYR A 87 15.45 6.22 -4.05
N MET A 88 15.84 5.38 -5.00
CA MET A 88 14.95 4.83 -6.03
C MET A 88 14.44 3.44 -5.63
N GLU A 89 13.48 2.93 -6.42
CA GLU A 89 13.01 1.55 -6.35
C GLU A 89 14.19 0.62 -6.67
N GLY A 90 14.46 -0.35 -5.79
CA GLY A 90 15.55 -1.32 -5.98
C GLY A 90 15.36 -2.21 -7.20
N ASP A 91 16.39 -3.00 -7.53
CA ASP A 91 16.28 -4.07 -8.53
C ASP A 91 15.10 -5.00 -8.18
N PRO A 92 14.14 -5.26 -9.10
CA PRO A 92 12.87 -5.98 -8.84
C PRO A 92 13.00 -7.44 -8.36
N GLY A 93 14.18 -7.88 -7.96
CA GLY A 93 14.39 -9.16 -7.31
C GLY A 93 13.58 -9.34 -6.02
N HIS A 94 13.33 -10.61 -5.69
CA HIS A 94 12.71 -11.02 -4.43
C HIS A 94 13.57 -12.11 -3.78
N PRO A 95 14.82 -11.78 -3.41
CA PRO A 95 15.79 -12.77 -2.96
C PRO A 95 15.33 -13.45 -1.67
N VAL A 96 15.58 -14.76 -1.62
CA VAL A 96 15.44 -15.58 -0.43
C VAL A 96 16.84 -16.04 -0.02
N PHE A 97 17.16 -15.83 1.24
CA PHE A 97 18.48 -16.10 1.80
C PHE A 97 18.41 -17.38 2.60
N GLU A 98 19.14 -18.39 2.15
CA GLU A 98 19.27 -19.64 2.88
C GLU A 98 20.25 -19.45 4.05
N THR A 99 19.81 -19.81 5.25
CA THR A 99 20.58 -19.71 6.48
C THR A 99 20.55 -21.05 7.21
N GLU A 100 21.41 -21.23 8.21
CA GLU A 100 21.37 -22.42 9.08
C GLU A 100 20.03 -22.59 9.81
N PHE A 101 19.25 -21.52 9.96
CA PHE A 101 17.99 -21.49 10.70
C PHE A 101 16.74 -21.43 9.81
N GLY A 102 16.90 -21.59 8.49
CA GLY A 102 15.82 -21.57 7.50
C GLY A 102 15.99 -20.48 6.43
N LYS A 103 15.06 -20.48 5.48
CA LYS A 103 15.02 -19.58 4.34
C LYS A 103 14.29 -18.30 4.69
N ILE A 104 15.03 -17.19 4.77
CA ILE A 104 14.49 -15.90 5.16
C ILE A 104 14.41 -14.94 3.98
N ALA A 105 13.42 -14.06 4.00
CA ALA A 105 13.32 -12.91 3.10
C ALA A 105 12.97 -11.65 3.88
N VAL A 106 13.09 -10.49 3.24
CA VAL A 106 12.84 -9.20 3.87
C VAL A 106 11.94 -8.35 2.99
N ASN A 107 10.71 -8.10 3.42
CA ASN A 107 9.81 -7.15 2.78
C ASN A 107 9.94 -5.79 3.47
N ILE A 108 10.64 -4.83 2.87
CA ILE A 108 11.01 -3.58 3.54
C ILE A 108 9.83 -2.59 3.58
N CYS A 109 9.39 -2.22 4.79
CA CYS A 109 8.47 -1.13 5.11
C CYS A 109 7.23 -1.05 4.20
N TYR A 110 7.21 -0.10 3.25
CA TYR A 110 6.06 0.18 2.38
C TYR A 110 5.72 -0.97 1.41
N GLY A 111 6.64 -1.92 1.19
CA GLY A 111 6.33 -3.15 0.47
C GLY A 111 5.26 -4.01 1.18
N ARG A 112 4.94 -3.72 2.46
CA ARG A 112 3.84 -4.37 3.18
C ARG A 112 2.48 -4.22 2.51
N HIS A 113 2.27 -3.11 1.78
CA HIS A 113 0.99 -2.78 1.14
C HIS A 113 0.78 -3.48 -0.21
N ARG A 114 1.71 -4.34 -0.62
CA ARG A 114 1.70 -4.99 -1.93
C ARG A 114 1.63 -6.51 -1.76
N PRO A 115 0.42 -7.12 -1.85
CA PRO A 115 0.27 -8.58 -1.76
C PRO A 115 1.17 -9.35 -2.74
N LEU A 116 1.40 -8.80 -3.94
CA LEU A 116 2.29 -9.41 -4.93
C LEU A 116 3.77 -9.45 -4.48
N ASN A 117 4.23 -8.44 -3.72
CA ASN A 117 5.58 -8.42 -3.16
C ASN A 117 5.76 -9.54 -2.13
N TRP A 118 4.75 -9.75 -1.27
CA TRP A 118 4.72 -10.86 -0.33
C TRP A 118 4.68 -12.22 -1.01
N LEU A 119 3.87 -12.35 -2.07
CA LEU A 119 3.73 -13.57 -2.86
C LEU A 119 5.03 -13.96 -3.55
N ALA A 120 5.73 -13.01 -4.16
CA ALA A 120 6.98 -13.28 -4.86
C ALA A 120 8.06 -13.87 -3.94
N PHE A 121 8.17 -13.43 -2.68
CA PHE A 121 9.04 -14.09 -1.69
C PHE A 121 8.58 -15.52 -1.36
N GLY A 122 7.27 -15.74 -1.25
CA GLY A 122 6.70 -17.08 -1.03
C GLY A 122 6.99 -18.04 -2.19
N LEU A 123 6.80 -17.57 -3.44
CA LEU A 123 7.13 -18.34 -4.65
C LEU A 123 8.62 -18.69 -4.75
N ASN A 124 9.49 -17.83 -4.24
CA ASN A 124 10.93 -18.08 -4.17
C ASN A 124 11.35 -18.97 -2.98
N GLY A 125 10.39 -19.48 -2.19
CA GLY A 125 10.63 -20.46 -1.14
C GLY A 125 10.99 -19.87 0.23
N ALA A 126 10.57 -18.65 0.54
CA ALA A 126 10.73 -18.09 1.88
C ALA A 126 9.89 -18.84 2.92
N GLU A 127 10.49 -19.16 4.07
CA GLU A 127 9.82 -19.76 5.23
C GLU A 127 9.48 -18.70 6.28
N ILE A 128 10.29 -17.62 6.33
CA ILE A 128 10.08 -16.46 7.22
C ILE A 128 10.32 -15.18 6.42
N VAL A 129 9.36 -14.26 6.43
CA VAL A 129 9.53 -12.92 5.85
C VAL A 129 9.52 -11.86 6.93
N PHE A 130 10.64 -11.17 7.10
CA PHE A 130 10.74 -10.04 8.02
C PHE A 130 10.24 -8.76 7.36
N ASN A 131 9.54 -7.92 8.11
CA ASN A 131 9.03 -6.64 7.65
C ASN A 131 9.47 -5.49 8.57
N PRO A 132 10.73 -5.05 8.46
CA PRO A 132 11.22 -3.87 9.17
C PRO A 132 10.58 -2.60 8.60
N SER A 133 9.96 -1.81 9.47
CA SER A 133 9.15 -0.65 9.11
C SER A 133 9.45 0.56 10.01
N ALA A 134 9.16 1.74 9.48
CA ALA A 134 9.01 2.97 10.23
C ALA A 134 7.74 3.65 9.72
N THR A 135 6.64 3.51 10.46
CA THR A 135 5.32 4.06 10.10
C THR A 135 4.60 4.58 11.33
N VAL A 136 3.66 5.51 11.14
CA VAL A 136 2.97 6.22 12.23
C VAL A 136 1.46 6.00 12.10
N GLY A 137 0.82 5.59 13.20
CA GLY A 137 -0.64 5.69 13.37
C GLY A 137 -1.51 4.81 12.46
N GLU A 138 -0.97 3.82 11.76
CA GLU A 138 -1.74 3.11 10.73
C GLU A 138 -2.65 1.99 11.25
N PRO A 139 -3.98 2.06 11.00
CA PRO A 139 -4.93 1.03 11.44
C PRO A 139 -4.78 -0.30 10.69
N ILE A 140 -4.01 -0.30 9.59
CA ILE A 140 -3.79 -1.46 8.72
C ILE A 140 -2.64 -2.37 9.21
N TRP A 141 -1.80 -1.91 10.15
CA TRP A 141 -0.68 -2.66 10.70
C TRP A 141 -1.01 -4.11 11.16
N PRO A 142 -2.10 -4.38 11.91
CA PRO A 142 -2.43 -5.74 12.34
C PRO A 142 -3.04 -6.62 11.23
N VAL A 143 -3.30 -6.08 10.03
CA VAL A 143 -4.02 -6.74 8.93
C VAL A 143 -3.06 -7.28 7.87
N GLU A 144 -2.23 -6.43 7.27
CA GLU A 144 -1.46 -6.76 6.07
C GLU A 144 -0.49 -7.92 6.26
N ALA A 145 0.37 -7.82 7.27
CA ALA A 145 1.36 -8.83 7.57
C ALA A 145 0.71 -10.17 7.97
N ARG A 146 -0.41 -10.11 8.69
CA ARG A 146 -1.18 -11.29 9.08
C ARG A 146 -1.82 -11.95 7.86
N ASN A 147 -2.37 -11.15 6.94
CA ASN A 147 -2.92 -11.65 5.69
C ASN A 147 -1.83 -12.30 4.83
N ALA A 148 -0.66 -11.66 4.71
CA ALA A 148 0.48 -12.22 3.98
C ALA A 148 0.91 -13.58 4.53
N ALA A 149 0.99 -13.73 5.86
CA ALA A 149 1.30 -15.00 6.52
C ALA A 149 0.31 -16.11 6.13
N ILE A 150 -0.99 -15.79 6.17
CA ILE A 150 -2.07 -16.73 5.82
C ILE A 150 -2.02 -17.09 4.33
N ALA A 151 -1.92 -16.09 3.45
CA ALA A 151 -2.01 -16.27 2.01
C ALA A 151 -0.84 -17.09 1.44
N ASN A 152 0.36 -16.93 2.01
CA ASN A 152 1.59 -17.55 1.50
C ASN A 152 2.08 -18.73 2.33
N SER A 153 1.36 -19.11 3.40
CA SER A 153 1.70 -20.25 4.27
C SER A 153 3.13 -20.22 4.84
N TYR A 154 3.59 -19.04 5.27
CA TYR A 154 4.90 -18.82 5.90
C TYR A 154 4.78 -17.96 7.17
N PHE A 155 5.87 -17.75 7.89
CA PHE A 155 5.89 -16.84 9.03
C PHE A 155 6.18 -15.40 8.61
N VAL A 156 5.60 -14.43 9.31
CA VAL A 156 5.88 -13.00 9.08
C VAL A 156 6.30 -12.33 10.40
N GLY A 157 7.44 -11.63 10.36
CA GLY A 157 7.97 -10.85 11.48
C GLY A 157 7.90 -9.35 11.22
N SER A 158 6.79 -8.71 11.60
CA SER A 158 6.61 -7.25 11.43
C SER A 158 7.17 -6.46 12.60
N ILE A 159 8.05 -5.49 12.29
CA ILE A 159 8.79 -4.70 13.28
C ILE A 159 8.60 -3.23 12.93
N ASN A 160 8.18 -2.40 13.89
CA ASN A 160 8.05 -0.96 13.67
C ASN A 160 8.93 -0.16 14.63
N ARG A 161 9.43 0.99 14.15
CA ARG A 161 10.05 2.00 15.00
C ARG A 161 9.05 2.53 16.04
N ALA A 162 9.53 2.79 17.25
CA ALA A 162 8.75 3.38 18.33
C ALA A 162 9.33 4.72 18.77
N GLY A 163 8.50 5.56 19.41
CA GLY A 163 8.88 6.89 19.90
C GLY A 163 8.56 8.03 18.94
N THR A 164 8.84 9.25 19.38
CA THR A 164 8.63 10.50 18.63
C THR A 164 9.98 11.15 18.35
N GLU A 165 10.22 11.53 17.10
CA GLU A 165 11.42 12.25 16.67
C GLU A 165 11.05 13.66 16.22
N VAL A 166 11.78 14.67 16.71
CA VAL A 166 11.52 16.08 16.41
C VAL A 166 12.71 16.65 15.65
N PHE A 167 12.44 17.31 14.52
CA PHE A 167 13.46 17.91 13.67
C PHE A 167 13.30 19.45 13.62
N PRO A 168 14.38 20.23 13.44
CA PRO A 168 14.31 21.70 13.42
C PRO A 168 13.61 22.27 12.17
N ASN A 169 13.77 21.61 11.02
CA ASN A 169 13.19 22.01 9.73
C ASN A 169 12.34 20.87 9.14
N PRO A 170 11.23 20.46 9.78
CA PRO A 170 10.34 19.54 9.10
C PRO A 170 9.77 20.30 7.89
N LYS A 171 10.14 19.90 6.67
CA LYS A 171 9.35 20.21 5.46
C LYS A 171 8.08 19.36 5.41
N CYS A 172 7.52 19.09 6.58
CA CYS A 172 6.10 18.84 6.71
C CYS A 172 5.44 20.06 6.08
N PHE A 173 4.60 19.86 5.06
CA PHE A 173 3.44 20.73 5.01
C PHE A 173 2.89 20.71 6.43
N HIS A 174 2.76 21.87 7.06
CA HIS A 174 2.02 21.98 8.30
C HIS A 174 0.62 21.41 8.04
N MET A 175 0.44 20.11 8.25
CA MET A 175 -0.81 19.61 8.78
C MET A 175 -0.72 19.87 10.28
N ALA A 176 -0.83 21.15 10.63
CA ALA A 176 -1.61 21.50 11.80
C ALA A 176 -3.07 21.10 11.51
N HIS A 177 -3.31 19.80 11.41
CA HIS A 177 -4.63 19.25 11.43
C HIS A 177 -4.61 18.24 12.57
N SER A 178 -5.30 18.64 13.64
CA SER A 178 -6.11 17.72 14.43
C SER A 178 -6.29 16.41 13.67
N HIS A 179 -5.70 15.31 14.14
CA HIS A 179 -5.96 14.00 13.57
C HIS A 179 -7.46 13.77 13.67
N GLN A 180 -8.19 14.02 12.57
CA GLN A 180 -9.62 13.76 12.52
C GLN A 180 -9.79 12.26 12.77
N PRO A 181 -10.54 11.89 13.81
CA PRO A 181 -10.77 10.48 14.11
C PRO A 181 -11.33 9.79 12.88
N HIS A 182 -10.76 8.64 12.52
CA HIS A 182 -11.24 7.85 11.39
C HIS A 182 -11.24 6.35 11.69
N PHE A 183 -12.00 5.60 10.89
CA PHE A 183 -12.00 4.14 10.85
C PHE A 183 -12.27 3.66 9.42
N PHE A 184 -11.91 2.42 9.11
CA PHE A 184 -12.29 1.79 7.84
C PHE A 184 -13.16 0.57 8.10
N GLN A 185 -13.98 0.23 7.13
CA GLN A 185 -14.93 -0.89 7.22
C GLN A 185 -14.99 -1.62 5.89
N PRO A 186 -14.55 -2.90 5.84
CA PRO A 186 -14.86 -3.78 4.71
C PRO A 186 -16.36 -4.07 4.65
N LEU A 187 -16.92 -4.03 3.44
CA LEU A 187 -18.35 -4.28 3.19
C LEU A 187 -18.60 -5.79 3.06
N LEU A 188 -19.35 -6.33 4.01
CA LEU A 188 -19.75 -7.74 4.06
C LEU A 188 -21.19 -7.91 3.53
N PRO A 189 -21.62 -9.15 3.17
CA PRO A 189 -23.00 -9.39 2.74
C PRO A 189 -24.04 -8.80 3.71
N GLY A 190 -25.02 -8.08 3.17
CA GLY A 190 -26.06 -7.39 3.94
C GLY A 190 -25.72 -5.95 4.36
N PHE A 191 -24.56 -5.42 3.96
CA PHE A 191 -24.15 -4.04 4.28
C PHE A 191 -25.16 -2.98 3.84
N GLN A 192 -25.98 -3.23 2.81
CA GLN A 192 -26.96 -2.26 2.30
C GLN A 192 -28.03 -1.90 3.34
N THR A 193 -28.26 -2.78 4.32
CA THR A 193 -29.23 -2.56 5.41
C THR A 193 -28.70 -1.67 6.53
N GLY A 194 -27.39 -1.38 6.52
CA GLY A 194 -26.74 -0.51 7.49
C GLY A 194 -25.31 -0.94 7.80
N LEU A 195 -24.56 0.00 8.37
CA LEU A 195 -23.15 -0.16 8.69
C LEU A 195 -22.90 0.07 10.18
N ASN A 196 -22.15 -0.81 10.83
CA ASN A 196 -21.81 -0.65 12.23
C ASN A 196 -20.51 0.17 12.39
N ILE A 197 -20.57 1.22 13.20
CA ILE A 197 -19.41 1.99 13.66
C ILE A 197 -18.64 1.12 14.67
N PRO A 198 -17.32 0.92 14.50
CA PRO A 198 -16.51 0.13 15.42
C PRO A 198 -16.66 0.61 16.87
N ILE A 199 -16.80 -0.33 17.81
CA ILE A 199 -17.07 -0.01 19.21
C ILE A 199 -15.99 0.91 19.82
N ALA A 200 -14.71 0.65 19.48
CA ALA A 200 -13.59 1.44 19.96
C ALA A 200 -13.61 2.88 19.42
N PHE A 201 -14.06 3.06 18.18
CA PHE A 201 -14.23 4.38 17.58
C PHE A 201 -15.38 5.12 18.27
N PHE A 202 -16.54 4.46 18.35
CA PHE A 202 -17.74 5.03 18.94
C PHE A 202 -17.51 5.48 20.39
N SER A 203 -16.93 4.63 21.25
CA SER A 203 -16.70 4.95 22.65
C SER A 203 -15.71 6.10 22.89
N ARG A 204 -14.78 6.32 21.96
CA ARG A 204 -13.71 7.33 22.10
C ARG A 204 -14.07 8.67 21.51
N HIS A 205 -14.87 8.69 20.45
CA HIS A 205 -15.06 9.88 19.61
C HIS A 205 -16.51 10.32 19.49
N ILE A 206 -17.47 9.51 19.93
CA ILE A 206 -18.90 9.84 19.90
C ILE A 206 -19.41 9.86 21.35
N HIS A 207 -19.84 11.02 21.81
CA HIS A 207 -20.25 11.26 23.19
C HIS A 207 -21.71 11.72 23.28
N GLY A 208 -22.38 11.38 24.37
CA GLY A 208 -23.79 11.70 24.59
C GLY A 208 -24.75 10.67 23.94
N ASN A 209 -26.06 10.88 24.10
CA ASN A 209 -27.06 10.06 23.44
C ASN A 209 -27.29 10.58 22.02
N THR A 210 -26.60 9.99 21.05
CA THR A 210 -26.73 10.32 19.62
C THR A 210 -27.74 9.43 18.88
N THR A 211 -28.33 8.45 19.58
CA THR A 211 -29.27 7.51 18.97
C THR A 211 -30.52 8.23 18.49
N GLY A 212 -30.84 8.09 17.21
CA GLY A 212 -31.93 8.79 16.54
C GLY A 212 -31.53 10.11 15.90
N ASN A 213 -30.27 10.55 16.04
CA ASN A 213 -29.78 11.75 15.38
C ASN A 213 -29.49 11.48 13.90
N ARG A 214 -29.62 12.52 13.08
CA ARG A 214 -29.22 12.50 11.68
C ARG A 214 -27.77 12.92 11.55
N TRP A 215 -27.03 12.16 10.76
CA TRP A 215 -25.62 12.36 10.46
C TRP A 215 -25.47 12.63 8.98
N THR A 216 -24.54 13.51 8.63
CA THR A 216 -24.25 13.82 7.23
C THR A 216 -23.06 12.99 6.74
N LEU A 217 -23.23 12.31 5.62
CA LEU A 217 -22.15 11.70 4.85
C LEU A 217 -21.79 12.61 3.67
N ARG A 218 -20.49 12.78 3.44
CA ARG A 218 -19.92 13.48 2.29
C ARG A 218 -18.91 12.58 1.59
N SER A 219 -18.67 12.80 0.31
CA SER A 219 -17.65 12.08 -0.44
C SER A 219 -17.01 12.99 -1.47
N ASP A 220 -15.76 12.73 -1.84
CA ASP A 220 -15.08 13.43 -2.94
C ASP A 220 -15.67 13.10 -4.32
N ALA A 221 -16.53 12.08 -4.39
CA ALA A 221 -17.21 11.65 -5.60
C ALA A 221 -18.20 12.70 -6.15
N THR A 222 -18.80 13.49 -5.26
CA THR A 222 -19.86 14.44 -5.63
C THR A 222 -20.08 15.46 -4.51
N ASP A 223 -20.48 16.68 -4.88
CA ASP A 223 -20.90 17.71 -3.93
C ASP A 223 -22.21 17.39 -3.20
N LYS A 224 -22.89 16.30 -3.58
CA LYS A 224 -24.08 15.82 -2.88
C LYS A 224 -23.69 15.33 -1.48
N THR A 225 -24.57 15.59 -0.52
CA THR A 225 -24.48 15.05 0.83
C THR A 225 -25.65 14.12 1.10
N TRP A 226 -25.45 13.13 1.97
CA TRP A 226 -26.47 12.16 2.35
C TRP A 226 -26.73 12.23 3.84
N GLU A 227 -27.99 12.27 4.23
CA GLU A 227 -28.39 12.21 5.63
C GLU A 227 -28.65 10.75 6.01
N VAL A 228 -27.98 10.27 7.05
CA VAL A 228 -28.15 8.93 7.59
C VAL A 228 -28.62 8.95 9.04
N LEU A 229 -29.51 8.05 9.41
CA LEU A 229 -29.93 7.89 10.80
C LEU A 229 -28.90 7.04 11.56
N GLN A 230 -28.51 7.51 12.73
CA GLN A 230 -27.62 6.79 13.63
C GLN A 230 -28.45 6.10 14.72
N GLU A 231 -28.58 4.77 14.66
CA GLU A 231 -29.29 3.95 15.65
C GLU A 231 -28.25 3.15 16.48
N GLU A 232 -28.05 3.50 17.75
CA GLU A 232 -27.03 2.94 18.66
C GLU A 232 -25.58 3.09 18.19
N ARG A 233 -25.07 2.18 17.36
CA ARG A 233 -23.77 2.28 16.68
C ARG A 233 -23.89 2.03 15.18
N ARG A 234 -25.11 1.98 14.65
CA ARG A 234 -25.39 1.60 13.27
C ARG A 234 -25.86 2.81 12.48
N LEU A 235 -25.27 3.03 11.31
CA LEU A 235 -25.79 3.94 10.30
C LEU A 235 -26.84 3.19 9.50
N THR A 236 -28.09 3.63 9.52
CA THR A 236 -29.22 2.94 8.89
C THR A 236 -29.87 3.80 7.81
N ARG A 237 -31.09 4.28 8.00
CA ARG A 237 -31.91 4.96 6.98
C ARG A 237 -31.10 6.06 6.28
N GLY A 238 -31.00 6.05 4.94
CA GLY A 238 -30.12 6.94 4.17
C GLY A 238 -28.80 6.29 3.71
N TRP A 239 -28.35 5.25 4.41
CA TRP A 239 -27.13 4.50 4.07
C TRP A 239 -27.27 3.75 2.75
N LYS A 240 -28.44 3.16 2.49
CA LYS A 240 -28.69 2.41 1.27
C LYS A 240 -28.55 3.33 0.05
N GLU A 241 -29.13 4.53 0.13
CA GLU A 241 -29.07 5.56 -0.90
C GLU A 241 -27.64 6.05 -1.12
N PHE A 242 -26.83 6.15 -0.07
CA PHE A 242 -25.39 6.39 -0.18
C PHE A 242 -24.70 5.24 -0.93
N THR A 243 -24.97 3.99 -0.57
CA THR A 243 -24.31 2.82 -1.18
C THR A 243 -24.65 2.65 -2.66
N GLU A 244 -25.92 2.89 -3.03
CA GLU A 244 -26.38 2.81 -4.41
C GLU A 244 -25.80 3.94 -5.27
N ALA A 245 -25.70 5.15 -4.71
CA ALA A 245 -25.11 6.29 -5.42
C ALA A 245 -23.62 6.11 -5.73
N HIS A 246 -22.92 5.28 -4.94
CA HIS A 246 -21.49 5.01 -5.12
C HIS A 246 -21.21 3.61 -5.71
N ASP A 247 -22.25 2.88 -6.16
CA ASP A 247 -22.14 1.51 -6.69
C ASP A 247 -21.29 0.57 -5.80
N LEU A 248 -21.48 0.66 -4.47
CA LEU A 248 -20.69 -0.12 -3.52
C LEU A 248 -21.06 -1.60 -3.58
N ARG A 249 -20.06 -2.47 -3.41
CA ARG A 249 -20.17 -3.93 -3.54
C ARG A 249 -19.60 -4.64 -2.31
N VAL A 250 -19.97 -5.90 -2.18
CA VAL A 250 -19.35 -6.79 -1.18
C VAL A 250 -17.86 -6.91 -1.51
N GLY A 251 -17.00 -6.69 -0.52
CA GLY A 251 -15.55 -6.68 -0.67
C GLY A 251 -14.93 -5.29 -0.79
N ASP A 252 -15.72 -4.24 -1.07
CA ASP A 252 -15.23 -2.87 -1.07
C ASP A 252 -14.83 -2.44 0.35
N ILE A 253 -13.92 -1.48 0.43
CA ILE A 253 -13.42 -0.90 1.68
C ILE A 253 -13.86 0.56 1.73
N VAL A 254 -14.50 0.95 2.82
CA VAL A 254 -14.95 2.33 3.02
C VAL A 254 -14.24 2.94 4.21
N ILE A 255 -13.62 4.11 4.02
CA ILE A 255 -12.97 4.88 5.09
C ILE A 255 -13.89 6.01 5.52
N PHE A 256 -14.12 6.13 6.82
CA PHE A 256 -14.91 7.19 7.46
C PHE A 256 -13.99 8.11 8.27
N LYS A 257 -14.03 9.40 8.00
CA LYS A 257 -13.32 10.46 8.74
C LYS A 257 -14.33 11.39 9.40
N LEU A 258 -14.22 11.59 10.70
CA LEU A 258 -15.10 12.47 11.46
C LEU A 258 -14.65 13.94 11.32
N GLU A 259 -15.41 14.74 10.56
CA GLU A 259 -15.07 16.14 10.26
C GLU A 259 -15.81 17.16 11.14
N GLY A 260 -16.73 16.70 12.00
CA GLY A 260 -17.51 17.50 12.94
C GLY A 260 -18.31 16.59 13.87
N GLU A 261 -19.22 17.15 14.69
CA GLU A 261 -19.95 16.33 15.68
C GLU A 261 -20.82 15.23 15.05
N MET A 262 -21.36 15.44 13.85
CA MET A 262 -22.27 14.50 13.17
C MET A 262 -22.02 14.44 11.66
N VAL A 263 -20.76 14.63 11.24
CA VAL A 263 -20.38 14.64 9.82
C VAL A 263 -19.25 13.65 9.57
N PHE A 264 -19.49 12.69 8.70
CA PHE A 264 -18.46 11.82 8.16
C PHE A 264 -18.12 12.20 6.71
N HIS A 265 -16.83 12.38 6.45
CA HIS A 265 -16.28 12.26 5.10
C HIS A 265 -15.99 10.79 4.81
N VAL A 266 -16.41 10.32 3.64
CA VAL A 266 -16.44 8.92 3.26
C VAL A 266 -15.69 8.71 1.95
N SER A 267 -14.64 7.90 2.01
CA SER A 267 -13.80 7.53 0.86
C SER A 267 -13.97 6.05 0.51
N PRO A 268 -14.65 5.71 -0.60
CA PRO A 268 -14.82 4.33 -1.04
C PRO A 268 -13.68 3.81 -1.92
N PHE A 269 -13.23 2.60 -1.64
CA PHE A 269 -12.19 1.88 -2.38
C PHE A 269 -12.76 0.55 -2.87
N GLY A 270 -12.46 0.20 -4.11
CA GLY A 270 -12.86 -1.08 -4.69
C GLY A 270 -12.13 -2.27 -4.06
N PRO A 271 -12.41 -3.50 -4.53
CA PRO A 271 -11.83 -4.72 -3.95
C PRO A 271 -10.31 -4.85 -4.18
N SER A 272 -9.75 -4.04 -5.08
CA SER A 272 -8.30 -3.89 -5.28
C SER A 272 -7.63 -2.89 -4.33
N CYS A 273 -8.39 -2.30 -3.39
CA CYS A 273 -7.96 -1.20 -2.52
C CYS A 273 -7.58 0.09 -3.27
N CYS A 274 -8.02 0.26 -4.51
CA CYS A 274 -7.88 1.51 -5.26
C CYS A 274 -9.15 2.35 -5.12
N ASP A 275 -9.02 3.69 -5.17
CA ASP A 275 -10.17 4.60 -5.17
C ASP A 275 -11.16 4.23 -6.28
N ILE A 276 -12.45 4.22 -5.95
CA ILE A 276 -13.50 4.05 -6.96
C ILE A 276 -13.56 5.34 -7.78
N GLN A 277 -13.32 5.24 -9.09
CA GLN A 277 -13.41 6.39 -10.00
C GLN A 277 -14.84 6.57 -10.51
N TYR A 278 -15.44 7.72 -10.20
CA TYR A 278 -16.79 8.09 -10.66
C TYR A 278 -16.72 8.91 -11.95
N THR A 279 -17.49 8.53 -12.97
CA THR A 279 -17.64 9.35 -14.18
C THR A 279 -18.68 10.45 -13.94
N SER A 280 -18.30 11.70 -14.19
CA SER A 280 -19.23 12.84 -14.07
C SER A 280 -20.40 12.72 -15.06
N PRO A 281 -21.65 13.08 -14.69
CA PRO A 281 -22.84 12.83 -15.52
C PRO A 281 -22.95 13.65 -16.83
N ASN A 282 -22.06 14.63 -17.04
CA ASN A 282 -22.22 15.65 -18.10
C ASN A 282 -21.35 15.40 -19.34
N VAL A 283 -21.36 14.20 -19.90
CA VAL A 283 -20.84 13.99 -21.26
C VAL A 283 -21.97 13.44 -22.14
N PRO A 284 -22.42 14.20 -23.17
CA PRO A 284 -23.52 13.77 -24.02
C PRO A 284 -23.18 12.49 -24.77
N ALA A 285 -24.17 11.61 -24.90
CA ALA A 285 -24.07 10.27 -25.51
C ALA A 285 -23.76 10.25 -27.02
N SER A 286 -23.35 11.38 -27.61
CA SER A 286 -22.93 11.51 -29.02
C SER A 286 -21.42 11.57 -29.21
N ALA A 287 -20.62 11.41 -28.15
CA ALA A 287 -19.16 11.28 -28.25
C ALA A 287 -18.71 9.82 -28.28
N TYR A 288 -19.31 9.00 -29.16
CA TYR A 288 -18.74 7.69 -29.49
C TYR A 288 -17.80 7.86 -30.69
N SER A 289 -16.50 7.96 -30.39
CA SER A 289 -15.44 7.98 -31.39
C SER A 289 -14.28 7.11 -30.89
N TRP A 290 -14.29 5.84 -31.32
CA TRP A 290 -13.13 4.95 -31.41
C TRP A 290 -12.36 4.49 -30.14
N ASP A 291 -12.98 4.48 -28.96
CA ASP A 291 -12.30 4.07 -27.69
C ASP A 291 -12.36 2.56 -27.33
N TYR A 292 -12.76 1.66 -28.24
CA TYR A 292 -13.04 0.24 -27.90
C TYR A 292 -12.18 -0.80 -28.62
N ASN A 293 -11.19 -0.37 -29.40
CA ASN A 293 -10.31 -1.27 -30.15
C ASN A 293 -8.86 -1.02 -29.73
N PHE A 294 -8.13 -2.08 -29.40
CA PHE A 294 -6.67 -2.03 -29.24
C PHE A 294 -6.04 -2.90 -30.32
N ARG A 295 -5.00 -2.36 -30.95
CA ARG A 295 -4.21 -3.05 -31.96
C ARG A 295 -3.08 -3.76 -31.25
N ALA A 296 -2.94 -5.05 -31.50
CA ALA A 296 -1.80 -5.84 -31.04
C ALA A 296 -1.13 -6.46 -32.27
N GLU A 297 0.19 -6.52 -32.25
CA GLU A 297 0.95 -7.13 -33.34
C GLU A 297 0.93 -8.65 -33.17
N VAL A 298 0.54 -9.36 -34.23
CA VAL A 298 0.56 -10.83 -34.28
C VAL A 298 1.79 -11.24 -35.08
N THR A 299 2.70 -11.99 -34.45
CA THR A 299 3.96 -12.47 -35.02
C THR A 299 4.02 -13.99 -34.93
N GLU A 300 4.79 -14.65 -35.79
CA GLU A 300 4.90 -16.13 -35.75
C GLU A 300 5.33 -16.62 -34.36
N THR A 301 6.27 -15.92 -33.71
CA THR A 301 6.74 -16.24 -32.35
C THR A 301 5.63 -16.19 -31.30
N ASN A 302 4.71 -15.23 -31.39
CA ASN A 302 3.69 -15.05 -30.37
C ASN A 302 2.54 -16.05 -30.50
N VAL A 303 2.29 -16.52 -31.74
CA VAL A 303 1.40 -17.66 -32.02
C VAL A 303 1.99 -18.97 -31.55
N GLU A 304 3.29 -19.22 -31.76
CA GLU A 304 3.96 -20.43 -31.28
C GLU A 304 4.00 -20.53 -29.75
N GLU A 305 4.11 -19.39 -29.07
CA GLU A 305 4.17 -19.32 -27.60
C GLU A 305 2.80 -19.22 -26.89
N ASP A 306 1.70 -19.15 -27.64
CA ASP A 306 0.35 -18.86 -27.13
C ASP A 306 0.30 -17.61 -26.22
N LYS A 307 0.98 -16.54 -26.66
CA LYS A 307 1.10 -15.27 -25.93
C LYS A 307 0.83 -14.09 -26.85
N LEU A 308 0.26 -13.02 -26.32
CA LEU A 308 0.08 -11.78 -27.06
C LEU A 308 0.47 -10.58 -26.20
N ALA A 309 1.38 -9.75 -26.72
CA ALA A 309 1.79 -8.52 -26.06
C ALA A 309 0.72 -7.44 -26.28
N LEU A 310 0.04 -7.03 -25.21
CA LEU A 310 -0.88 -5.91 -25.25
C LEU A 310 -0.10 -4.60 -25.11
N PRO A 311 -0.49 -3.52 -25.84
CA PRO A 311 0.09 -2.20 -25.65
C PRO A 311 -0.06 -1.75 -24.19
N VAL A 312 0.95 -1.04 -23.66
CA VAL A 312 0.91 -0.48 -22.29
C VAL A 312 -0.37 0.33 -22.06
N ASP A 313 -0.81 1.07 -23.07
CA ASP A 313 -2.03 1.87 -23.01
C ASP A 313 -3.30 1.03 -22.81
N ALA A 314 -3.31 -0.24 -23.22
CA ALA A 314 -4.42 -1.16 -22.98
C ALA A 314 -4.56 -1.52 -21.49
N THR A 315 -3.44 -1.63 -20.76
CA THR A 315 -3.44 -1.87 -19.30
C THR A 315 -3.94 -0.68 -18.49
N CYS A 316 -3.89 0.52 -19.08
CA CYS A 316 -4.39 1.76 -18.50
C CYS A 316 -5.78 2.15 -19.04
N CYS A 317 -6.34 1.39 -19.99
CA CYS A 317 -7.52 1.81 -20.73
C CYS A 317 -8.83 1.50 -20.00
N LYS A 318 -9.80 2.42 -20.13
CA LYS A 318 -11.17 2.32 -19.58
C LYS A 318 -11.97 1.11 -20.11
N ALA A 319 -11.53 0.48 -21.20
CA ALA A 319 -12.23 -0.63 -21.86
C ALA A 319 -12.29 -1.91 -21.00
N LEU A 320 -11.21 -2.26 -20.28
CA LEU A 320 -11.18 -3.46 -19.42
C LEU A 320 -11.97 -3.28 -18.10
N ASN A 321 -12.09 -2.04 -17.62
CA ASN A 321 -12.73 -1.71 -16.34
C ASN A 321 -14.27 -1.61 -16.40
N LYS A 322 -14.88 -1.60 -17.59
CA LYS A 322 -16.33 -1.34 -17.76
C LYS A 322 -17.23 -2.58 -17.99
N GLN A 323 -16.80 -3.79 -17.63
CA GLN A 323 -17.55 -5.02 -17.92
C GLN A 323 -17.90 -5.17 -19.43
N CYS A 324 -16.97 -4.81 -20.32
CA CYS A 324 -17.11 -5.16 -21.73
C CYS A 324 -17.16 -6.69 -21.86
N LYS A 325 -18.26 -7.22 -22.39
CA LYS A 325 -18.44 -8.66 -22.59
C LYS A 325 -17.62 -9.21 -23.76
N GLU A 326 -17.19 -8.33 -24.67
CA GLU A 326 -16.39 -8.69 -25.85
C GLU A 326 -15.30 -7.63 -26.06
N ALA A 327 -14.09 -8.11 -26.35
CA ALA A 327 -12.96 -7.34 -26.80
C ALA A 327 -12.54 -7.89 -28.17
N THR A 328 -12.47 -7.04 -29.18
CA THR A 328 -12.08 -7.46 -30.54
C THR A 328 -10.61 -7.17 -30.73
N LEU A 329 -9.82 -8.23 -30.90
CA LEU A 329 -8.43 -8.09 -31.31
C LEU A 329 -8.40 -7.83 -32.82
N VAL A 330 -7.65 -6.82 -33.25
CA VAL A 330 -7.43 -6.55 -34.67
C VAL A 330 -5.93 -6.55 -34.96
N ASN A 331 -5.54 -7.12 -36.09
CA ASN A 331 -4.18 -6.98 -36.62
C ASN A 331 -3.85 -5.47 -36.79
N ILE A 332 -2.58 -5.10 -36.78
CA ILE A 332 -2.08 -3.75 -37.11
C ILE A 332 -2.72 -3.15 -38.39
N ASP A 333 -3.09 -4.00 -39.35
CA ASP A 333 -3.77 -3.67 -40.61
C ASP A 333 -5.27 -3.36 -40.45
N GLY A 334 -5.82 -3.48 -39.24
CA GLY A 334 -7.21 -3.14 -38.90
C GLY A 334 -8.26 -4.18 -39.32
N LYS A 335 -7.85 -5.41 -39.64
CA LYS A 335 -8.76 -6.54 -39.89
C LYS A 335 -8.93 -7.36 -38.61
N PRO A 336 -10.17 -7.76 -38.26
CA PRO A 336 -10.44 -8.62 -37.11
C PRO A 336 -9.88 -10.04 -37.30
#